data_AF-A0A3D1NSL5-F1
#
_entry.id   AF-A0A3D1NSL5-F1
#
_cell.length_a   1.000
_cell.length_b   1.000
_cell.length_c   1.000
_cell.angle_alpha   90.00
_cell.angle_beta   90.00
_cell.angle_gamma   90.00
#
_symmetry.space_group_name_H-M   'P 1'
#
loop_
_entity.id
_entity.type
_entity.pdbx_description
1 polymer ?
#
loop_
_entity_poly.entity_id
_entity_poly.type
_entity_poly.pdbx_seq_one_letter_code
_entity_poly.pdbx_strand_id
1 'polypeptide(L)'
;VYKNKFHDQDYYPKWIDADEMTFRGTLLPKNAVDVSGNGSYYLQYMFKYGAYADNYPNEAKDENGNYYNGFDIGWAVDPETREPVHLPGVDFIRVYTALNQYCGWIGETSTEIFMARDMHIYVRPDQHQ
;
A
#
# COMPACT_ATOMS: atom_id res chain seq x y z
N VAL A 1 -16.06 10.51 -0.89
CA VAL A 1 -14.76 11.16 -0.63
C VAL A 1 -14.97 12.24 0.42
N TYR A 2 -14.15 12.31 1.46
CA TYR A 2 -14.27 13.35 2.48
C TYR A 2 -13.76 14.67 1.89
N LYS A 3 -14.61 15.72 1.81
CA LYS A 3 -14.22 17.03 1.29
C LYS A 3 -13.61 17.84 2.43
N ASN A 4 -12.37 18.29 2.28
CA ASN A 4 -11.77 19.16 3.29
C ASN A 4 -12.35 20.58 3.15
N LYS A 5 -12.34 21.34 4.26
CA LYS A 5 -12.92 22.69 4.32
C LYS A 5 -11.99 23.80 3.80
N PHE A 6 -10.77 23.46 3.40
CA PHE A 6 -9.74 24.44 3.02
C PHE A 6 -9.71 24.69 1.52
N HIS A 7 -10.44 23.87 0.76
CA HIS A 7 -10.38 23.85 -0.67
C HIS A 7 -11.76 23.63 -1.30
N ASP A 8 -12.14 24.52 -2.20
CA ASP A 8 -13.47 24.52 -2.80
C ASP A 8 -13.61 23.58 -4.01
N GLN A 9 -12.50 23.12 -4.60
CA GLN A 9 -12.56 22.26 -5.79
C GLN A 9 -13.33 20.97 -5.54
N ASP A 10 -13.87 20.42 -6.63
CA ASP A 10 -14.52 19.12 -6.62
C ASP A 10 -13.47 18.02 -6.49
N TYR A 11 -13.70 17.12 -5.53
CA TYR A 11 -12.83 15.95 -5.31
C TYR A 11 -13.33 14.73 -6.10
N TYR A 12 -14.48 14.88 -6.76
CA TYR A 12 -15.04 13.88 -7.65
C TYR A 12 -14.62 14.20 -9.10
N PRO A 13 -14.21 13.20 -9.90
CA PRO A 13 -13.77 13.46 -11.27
C PRO A 13 -14.89 14.03 -12.15
N LYS A 14 -14.69 15.24 -12.67
CA LYS A 14 -15.70 15.95 -13.51
C LYS A 14 -15.99 15.26 -14.84
N TRP A 15 -15.15 14.33 -15.27
CA TRP A 15 -15.34 13.55 -16.49
C TRP A 15 -16.21 12.30 -16.29
N ILE A 16 -16.71 12.06 -15.08
CA ILE A 16 -17.61 10.95 -14.76
C ILE A 16 -19.01 11.54 -14.53
N ASP A 17 -19.95 11.18 -15.40
CA ASP A 17 -21.37 11.57 -15.32
C ASP A 17 -22.17 10.52 -14.53
N ALA A 18 -21.69 10.21 -13.32
CA ALA A 18 -22.32 9.28 -12.40
C ALA A 18 -22.11 9.79 -10.97
N ASP A 19 -23.10 9.59 -10.11
CA ASP A 19 -23.04 10.03 -8.71
C ASP A 19 -22.20 9.09 -7.82
N GLU A 20 -21.89 7.89 -8.32
CA GLU A 20 -21.23 6.84 -7.57
C GLU A 20 -20.11 6.17 -8.38
N MET A 21 -19.05 5.76 -7.69
CA MET A 21 -17.95 4.99 -8.26
C MET A 21 -17.64 3.82 -7.34
N THR A 22 -17.55 2.62 -7.91
CA THR A 22 -17.21 1.41 -7.17
C THR A 22 -15.78 0.98 -7.50
N PHE A 23 -14.97 0.81 -6.46
CA PHE A 23 -13.63 0.24 -6.57
C PHE A 23 -13.64 -1.22 -6.15
N ARG A 24 -12.81 -2.04 -6.80
CA ARG A 24 -12.62 -3.45 -6.47
C ARG A 24 -11.13 -3.71 -6.27
N GLY A 25 -10.81 -4.58 -5.33
CA GLY A 25 -9.45 -4.91 -4.96
C GLY A 25 -9.39 -5.36 -3.51
N THR A 26 -8.18 -5.47 -2.99
CA THR A 26 -7.94 -5.78 -1.58
C THR A 26 -8.25 -4.54 -0.73
N LEU A 27 -9.08 -4.71 0.30
CA LEU A 27 -9.36 -3.68 1.31
C LEU A 27 -8.82 -4.18 2.65
N LEU A 28 -7.84 -3.48 3.19
CA LEU A 28 -7.28 -3.75 4.51
C LEU A 28 -8.12 -3.07 5.61
N PRO A 29 -8.12 -3.62 6.85
CA PRO A 29 -8.76 -2.95 7.97
C PRO A 29 -8.03 -1.62 8.27
N LYS A 30 -8.81 -0.63 8.72
CA LYS A 30 -8.27 0.64 9.21
C LYS A 30 -7.25 0.39 10.33
N ASN A 31 -6.09 1.03 10.25
CA ASN A 31 -4.98 0.83 11.19
C ASN A 31 -4.59 2.10 11.96
N ALA A 32 -5.15 3.26 11.64
CA ALA A 32 -5.05 4.44 12.50
C ALA A 32 -6.21 4.54 13.50
N VAL A 33 -5.90 4.95 14.73
CA VAL A 33 -6.87 5.11 15.83
C VAL A 33 -6.70 6.48 16.46
N ASP A 34 -7.80 7.18 16.67
CA ASP A 34 -7.82 8.37 17.53
C ASP A 34 -7.70 7.92 18.99
N VAL A 35 -6.52 8.12 19.58
CA VAL A 35 -6.26 7.74 20.97
C VAL A 35 -6.62 8.87 21.95
N SER A 36 -6.92 10.06 21.44
CA SER A 36 -7.38 11.19 22.24
C SER A 36 -8.90 11.18 22.47
N GLY A 37 -9.65 10.50 21.60
CA GLY A 37 -11.12 10.44 21.62
C GLY A 37 -11.81 11.71 21.14
N ASN A 38 -11.05 12.74 20.75
CA ASN A 38 -11.58 14.02 20.26
C ASN A 38 -10.99 14.45 18.89
N GLY A 39 -10.27 13.55 18.21
CA GLY A 39 -9.68 13.76 16.90
C GLY A 39 -8.42 14.61 16.89
N SER A 40 -7.78 14.85 18.03
CA SER A 40 -6.55 15.65 18.12
C SER A 40 -5.28 14.82 17.94
N TYR A 41 -5.31 13.52 18.26
CA TYR A 41 -4.13 12.66 18.18
C TYR A 41 -4.45 11.25 17.68
N TYR A 42 -3.82 10.89 16.56
CA TYR A 42 -3.96 9.59 15.93
C TYR A 42 -2.65 8.80 16.02
N LEU A 43 -2.77 7.50 16.28
CA LEU A 43 -1.69 6.53 16.12
C LEU A 43 -2.02 5.59 14.96
N GLN A 44 -1.10 5.47 14.00
CA GLN A 44 -1.19 4.51 12.91
C GLN A 44 -0.30 3.30 13.22
N TYR A 45 -0.93 2.13 13.34
CA TYR A 45 -0.25 0.88 13.67
C TYR A 45 0.18 0.12 12.42
N MET A 46 1.36 -0.48 12.46
CA MET A 46 1.85 -1.29 11.35
C MET A 46 1.03 -2.59 11.19
N PHE A 47 0.76 -2.99 9.96
CA PHE A 47 0.23 -4.33 9.66
C PHE A 47 1.32 -5.36 9.90
N LYS A 48 1.05 -6.37 10.73
CA LYS A 48 2.05 -7.39 11.08
C LYS A 48 2.54 -8.22 9.88
N TYR A 49 1.71 -8.39 8.86
CA TYR A 49 1.97 -9.24 7.71
C TYR A 49 1.52 -8.55 6.42
N GLY A 50 2.30 -8.72 5.36
CA GLY A 50 1.92 -8.37 3.99
C GLY A 50 2.82 -7.34 3.34
N ALA A 51 2.74 -7.31 2.01
CA ALA A 51 3.45 -6.42 1.09
C ALA A 51 2.90 -4.98 1.12
N TYR A 52 2.57 -4.43 2.29
CA TYR A 52 2.06 -3.07 2.37
C TYR A 52 3.24 -2.09 2.42
N ALA A 53 3.35 -1.25 1.39
CA ALA A 53 4.38 -0.21 1.35
C ALA A 53 4.14 0.86 2.43
N ASP A 54 5.22 1.51 2.85
CA ASP A 54 5.23 2.50 3.95
C ASP A 54 4.66 2.01 5.28
N ASN A 55 4.76 0.71 5.54
CA ASN A 55 4.21 0.08 6.73
C ASN A 55 5.24 -0.04 7.86
N TYR A 56 6.50 -0.34 7.54
CA TYR A 56 7.63 -0.43 8.47
C TYR A 56 8.77 0.52 8.06
N PRO A 57 9.76 0.76 8.94
CA PRO A 57 11.02 1.36 8.51
C PRO A 57 11.70 0.55 7.41
N ASN A 58 12.38 1.21 6.46
CA ASN A 58 13.00 0.55 5.30
C ASN A 58 13.98 -0.58 5.66
N GLU A 59 14.70 -0.45 6.77
CA GLU A 59 15.69 -1.44 7.23
C GLU A 59 15.11 -2.49 8.19
N ALA A 60 13.81 -2.46 8.47
CA ALA A 60 13.19 -3.40 9.39
C ALA A 60 13.12 -4.79 8.77
N LYS A 61 13.65 -5.78 9.50
CA LYS A 61 13.71 -7.19 9.08
C LYS A 61 13.06 -8.12 10.10
N ASP A 62 12.47 -9.21 9.61
CA ASP A 62 12.05 -10.32 10.46
C ASP A 62 13.25 -11.11 11.01
N GLU A 63 12.96 -12.12 11.85
CA GLU A 63 13.97 -12.98 12.46
C GLU A 63 14.81 -13.78 11.45
N ASN A 64 14.32 -13.94 10.21
CA ASN A 64 14.97 -14.65 9.12
C ASN A 64 15.74 -13.69 8.18
N GLY A 65 15.74 -12.39 8.47
CA GLY A 65 16.42 -11.36 7.69
C GLY A 65 15.62 -10.84 6.50
N ASN A 66 14.34 -11.18 6.36
CA ASN A 66 13.48 -10.67 5.30
C ASN A 66 12.98 -9.27 5.65
N TYR A 67 12.96 -8.36 4.68
CA TYR A 67 12.44 -7.01 4.88
C TYR A 67 10.92 -7.02 5.07
N TYR A 68 10.42 -6.32 6.10
CA TYR A 68 8.97 -6.24 6.36
C TYR A 68 8.19 -5.48 5.27
N ASN A 69 8.84 -4.57 4.56
CA ASN A 69 8.25 -3.87 3.40
C ASN A 69 8.56 -4.56 2.07
N GLY A 70 9.19 -5.72 2.10
CA GLY A 70 9.47 -6.53 0.92
C GLY A 70 8.31 -7.46 0.60
N PHE A 71 8.27 -7.96 -0.63
CA PHE A 71 7.39 -9.06 -1.00
C PHE A 71 8.08 -10.00 -1.97
N ASP A 72 7.72 -11.27 -1.88
CA ASP A 72 8.18 -12.30 -2.80
C ASP A 72 7.10 -12.53 -3.88
N ILE A 73 7.48 -12.47 -5.15
CA ILE A 73 6.57 -12.75 -6.26
C ILE A 73 6.12 -14.22 -6.29
N GLY A 74 6.84 -15.11 -5.62
CA GLY A 74 6.43 -16.49 -5.36
C GLY A 74 5.23 -16.61 -4.42
N TRP A 75 4.83 -15.54 -3.73
CA TRP A 75 3.58 -15.49 -2.97
C TRP A 75 2.37 -15.15 -3.85
N ALA A 76 2.56 -15.03 -5.17
CA ALA A 76 1.47 -14.75 -6.08
C ALA A 76 0.39 -15.84 -5.99
N VAL A 77 -0.86 -15.39 -6.04
CA VAL A 77 -2.04 -16.25 -6.06
C VAL A 77 -2.98 -15.80 -7.16
N ASP A 78 -3.74 -16.74 -7.71
CA ASP A 78 -4.83 -16.44 -8.61
C ASP A 78 -5.91 -15.61 -7.88
N PRO A 79 -6.40 -14.51 -8.47
CA PRO A 79 -7.30 -13.58 -7.78
C PRO A 79 -8.67 -14.17 -7.46
N GLU A 80 -9.14 -15.16 -8.22
CA GLU A 80 -10.48 -15.75 -8.05
C GLU A 80 -10.42 -16.99 -7.16
N THR A 81 -9.51 -17.91 -7.46
CA THR A 81 -9.40 -19.22 -6.80
C THR A 81 -8.54 -19.17 -5.54
N ARG A 82 -7.66 -18.16 -5.42
CA ARG A 82 -6.67 -18.01 -4.32
C ARG A 82 -5.56 -19.06 -4.32
N GLU A 83 -5.46 -19.87 -5.38
CA GLU A 83 -4.42 -20.88 -5.51
C GLU A 83 -3.05 -20.23 -5.82
N PRO A 84 -1.93 -20.78 -5.32
CA PRO A 84 -0.60 -20.29 -5.66
C PRO A 84 -0.32 -20.34 -7.17
N VAL A 85 0.31 -19.29 -7.70
CA VAL A 85 0.73 -19.22 -9.11
C VAL A 85 2.20 -18.88 -9.22
N HIS A 86 2.87 -19.47 -10.21
CA HIS A 86 4.26 -19.17 -10.51
C HIS A 86 4.36 -18.06 -11.55
N LEU A 87 4.95 -16.93 -11.17
CA LEU A 87 5.24 -15.82 -12.08
C LEU A 87 6.72 -15.87 -12.50
N PRO A 88 7.04 -15.84 -13.82
CA PRO A 88 8.41 -15.83 -14.29
C PRO A 88 9.12 -14.50 -14.05
N GLY A 89 8.37 -13.43 -13.76
CA GLY A 89 8.87 -12.08 -13.54
C GLY A 89 7.73 -11.06 -13.43
N VAL A 90 8.09 -9.78 -13.34
CA VAL A 90 7.14 -8.65 -13.25
C VAL A 90 7.61 -7.52 -14.16
N ASP A 91 6.78 -7.16 -15.15
CA ASP A 91 7.06 -6.01 -16.05
C ASP A 91 6.53 -4.68 -15.48
N PHE A 92 5.41 -4.74 -14.76
CA PHE A 92 4.73 -3.57 -14.22
C PHE A 92 4.31 -3.81 -12.77
N ILE A 93 4.59 -2.83 -11.91
CA ILE A 93 4.10 -2.80 -10.53
C ILE A 93 3.08 -1.68 -10.42
N ARG A 94 1.86 -2.03 -10.01
CA ARG A 94 0.83 -1.06 -9.63
C ARG A 94 0.83 -0.92 -8.11
N VAL A 95 1.00 0.31 -7.63
CA VAL A 95 0.85 0.66 -6.22
C VAL A 95 -0.46 1.43 -6.04
N TYR A 96 -1.25 1.03 -5.05
CA TYR A 96 -2.47 1.70 -4.65
C TYR A 96 -2.68 1.52 -3.14
N THR A 97 -3.27 2.52 -2.49
CA THR A 97 -3.66 2.40 -1.07
C THR A 97 -4.76 1.36 -0.92
N ALA A 98 -4.57 0.42 0.01
CA ALA A 98 -5.59 -0.57 0.35
C ALA A 98 -6.46 -0.13 1.53
N LEU A 99 -6.35 1.14 1.94
CA LEU A 99 -7.10 1.70 3.07
C LEU A 99 -8.11 2.72 2.58
N ASN A 100 -9.32 2.59 3.13
CA ASN A 100 -10.36 3.62 3.06
C ASN A 100 -10.52 4.26 4.44
N GLN A 101 -9.51 5.04 4.84
CA GLN A 101 -9.39 5.65 6.17
C GLN A 101 -9.18 7.16 6.07
N TYR A 102 -9.82 7.89 6.99
CA TYR A 102 -9.67 9.34 7.16
C TYR A 102 -9.46 9.66 8.65
N CYS A 103 -8.40 10.41 8.96
CA CYS A 103 -7.90 10.72 10.29
C CYS A 103 -8.18 12.18 10.67
N GLY A 104 -9.44 12.60 10.51
CA GLY A 104 -9.89 13.94 10.89
C GLY A 104 -9.15 15.05 10.14
N TRP A 105 -8.55 15.99 10.88
CA TRP A 105 -7.87 17.14 10.25
C TRP A 105 -6.56 16.78 9.56
N ILE A 106 -5.96 15.62 9.87
CA ILE A 106 -4.71 15.12 9.26
C ILE A 106 -4.93 14.74 7.79
N GLY A 107 -6.13 14.26 7.47
CA GLY A 107 -6.48 13.82 6.11
C GLY A 107 -6.64 12.31 6.00
N GLU A 108 -6.55 11.81 4.78
CA GLU A 108 -6.60 10.40 4.42
C GLU A 108 -5.33 9.64 4.81
N THR A 109 -5.45 8.32 4.95
CA THR A 109 -4.27 7.45 5.00
C THR A 109 -3.89 7.03 3.58
N SER A 110 -2.76 7.53 3.10
CA SER A 110 -2.15 7.18 1.82
C SER A 110 -1.06 6.12 1.97
N THR A 111 -0.58 5.62 0.83
CA THR A 111 0.61 4.79 0.74
C THR A 111 1.66 5.56 -0.03
N GLU A 112 2.82 5.74 0.59
CA GLU A 112 3.94 6.46 0.03
C GLU A 112 5.00 5.48 -0.47
N ILE A 113 5.58 5.78 -1.63
CA ILE A 113 6.70 5.01 -2.16
C ILE A 113 7.76 6.00 -2.66
N PHE A 114 9.02 5.72 -2.35
CA PHE A 114 10.15 6.47 -2.90
C PHE A 114 10.86 5.68 -4.01
N MET A 115 10.98 4.36 -3.84
CA MET A 115 11.72 3.49 -4.76
C MET A 115 11.19 2.06 -4.68
N ALA A 116 11.29 1.33 -5.81
CA ALA A 116 11.21 -0.12 -5.85
C ALA A 116 12.56 -0.67 -6.34
N ARG A 117 13.02 -1.79 -5.77
CA ARG A 117 14.28 -2.43 -6.13
C ARG A 117 14.09 -3.94 -6.21
N ASP A 118 14.58 -4.54 -7.28
CA ASP A 118 14.74 -5.99 -7.35
C ASP A 118 15.94 -6.44 -6.51
N MET A 119 15.69 -7.36 -5.59
CA MET A 119 16.68 -7.92 -4.67
C MET A 119 17.21 -9.28 -5.17
N HIS A 120 16.61 -9.87 -6.21
CA HIS A 120 17.02 -11.12 -6.84
C HIS A 120 17.71 -10.88 -8.18
N ILE A 121 18.82 -10.14 -8.12
CA ILE A 121 19.58 -9.79 -9.33
C ILE A 121 20.48 -10.97 -9.70
N TYR A 122 20.26 -11.57 -10.87
CA TYR A 122 21.23 -12.50 -11.45
C TYR A 122 22.44 -11.70 -11.97
N VAL A 123 23.53 -11.68 -11.20
CA VAL A 123 24.80 -11.13 -11.68
C VAL A 123 25.42 -12.15 -12.64
N ARG A 124 25.49 -11.80 -13.92
CA ARG A 124 26.26 -12.62 -14.88
C ARG A 124 27.72 -12.63 -14.43
N PRO A 125 28.39 -13.79 -14.37
CA PRO A 125 29.75 -13.92 -13.82
C PRO A 125 30.83 -13.02 -14.46
N ASP A 126 30.54 -12.39 -15.60
CA ASP A 126 31.49 -11.77 -16.53
C ASP A 126 31.26 -10.27 -16.82
N GLN A 127 30.32 -9.60 -16.15
CA GLN A 127 30.21 -8.13 -16.21
C GLN A 127 30.80 -7.48 -14.94
N HIS A 128 32.04 -7.03 -15.04
CA HIS A 128 32.68 -6.17 -14.03
C HIS A 128 31.95 -4.82 -13.92
N GLN A 129 31.74 -4.35 -12.69
CA GLN A 129 31.19 -3.03 -12.35
C GLN A 129 32.09 -1.87 -12.81
#